data_AF-A0A1C5GNP3-F1
#
_entry.id   AF-A0A1C5GNP3-F1
#
_cell.length_a   1.000
_cell.length_b   1.000
_cell.length_c   1.000
_cell.angle_alpha   90.00
_cell.angle_beta   90.00
_cell.angle_gamma   90.00
#
_symmetry.space_group_name_H-M   'P 1'
#
loop_
_entity.id
_entity.type
_entity.pdbx_description
1 polymer ?
#
loop_
_entity_poly.entity_id
_entity_poly.type
_entity_poly.pdbx_seq_one_letter_code
_entity_poly.pdbx_strand_id
1 'polypeptide(L)'
;MAKKRTAPSRRTQAKGAKIVSAHLENADVFRTAKAAGTTPRGPAVLVLRNRPDFDKRDFDRKARDLVRLGREGRLSKAKSDRTANNVYHRGGRGTKPGTRTRTNVFRDRVIRRLTKNERLTQQHGTPETNQYVANKGLVDRLYDGRGPITARGQGLDPDHVHELQLDGKDEYANLRLMDAWTNRQIGSDISVALRDVPEGTPIIVKVLP
;
A
#
# COMPACT_ATOMS: atom_id res chain seq x y z
N MET A 1 -28.54 -40.27 25.62
CA MET A 1 -27.50 -39.41 26.23
C MET A 1 -26.72 -38.72 25.12
N ALA A 2 -26.82 -37.39 25.00
CA ALA A 2 -26.17 -36.64 23.93
C ALA A 2 -24.68 -36.39 24.24
N LYS A 3 -23.77 -36.93 23.40
CA LYS A 3 -22.33 -36.67 23.49
C LYS A 3 -22.06 -35.20 23.13
N LYS A 4 -21.75 -34.36 24.13
CA LYS A 4 -21.20 -33.01 23.94
C LYS A 4 -19.89 -33.12 23.14
N ARG A 5 -19.90 -32.63 21.90
CA ARG A 5 -18.68 -32.40 21.11
C ARG A 5 -17.92 -31.23 21.75
N THR A 6 -16.91 -31.53 22.56
CA THR A 6 -15.92 -30.55 22.99
C THR A 6 -15.06 -30.17 21.79
N ALA A 7 -15.28 -28.97 21.24
CA ALA A 7 -14.37 -28.41 20.25
C ALA A 7 -13.00 -28.14 20.93
N PRO A 8 -11.88 -28.52 20.30
CA PRO A 8 -10.56 -28.28 20.88
C PRO A 8 -10.25 -26.79 20.97
N SER A 9 -9.49 -26.39 21.99
CA SER A 9 -9.08 -25.01 22.19
C SER A 9 -8.28 -24.50 20.97
N ARG A 10 -8.58 -23.27 20.55
CA ARG A 10 -8.05 -22.58 19.35
C ARG A 10 -6.52 -22.43 19.28
N ARG A 11 -5.78 -22.94 20.27
CA ARG A 11 -4.32 -22.83 20.37
C ARG A 11 -3.54 -23.85 19.53
N THR A 12 -4.22 -24.86 18.97
CA THR A 12 -3.57 -25.97 18.25
C THR A 12 -3.73 -25.94 16.72
N GLN A 13 -3.98 -24.76 16.13
CA GLN A 13 -4.02 -24.58 14.67
C GLN A 13 -3.22 -23.35 14.24
N ALA A 14 -1.91 -23.49 14.02
CA ALA A 14 -1.16 -22.50 13.23
C ALA A 14 0.16 -23.03 12.65
N LYS A 15 0.27 -24.31 12.28
CA LYS A 15 1.35 -24.76 11.38
C LYS A 15 0.90 -24.40 9.95
N GLY A 16 1.22 -23.20 9.48
CA GLY A 16 0.84 -22.69 8.15
C GLY A 16 0.05 -21.37 8.11
N ALA A 17 -0.09 -20.65 9.23
CA ALA A 17 -0.73 -19.34 9.21
C ALA A 17 0.12 -18.35 8.38
N LYS A 18 -0.46 -17.82 7.29
CA LYS A 18 0.18 -16.77 6.48
C LYS A 18 0.55 -15.60 7.39
N ILE A 19 1.83 -15.23 7.42
CA ILE A 19 2.29 -14.06 8.17
C ILE A 19 1.69 -12.83 7.48
N VAL A 20 0.75 -12.16 8.15
CA VAL A 20 0.19 -10.88 7.70
C VAL A 20 1.06 -9.73 8.18
N SER A 21 1.19 -8.71 7.33
CA SER A 21 1.95 -7.50 7.65
C SER A 21 1.16 -6.47 8.44
N ALA A 22 -0.17 -6.59 8.48
CA ALA A 22 -1.04 -5.69 9.21
C ALA A 22 -2.20 -6.46 9.86
N HIS A 23 -2.52 -6.12 11.10
CA HIS A 23 -3.71 -6.62 11.81
C HIS A 23 -4.18 -5.62 12.86
N LEU A 24 -5.41 -5.76 13.35
CA LEU A 24 -5.91 -4.98 14.49
C LEU A 24 -5.67 -5.75 15.80
N GLU A 25 -5.02 -5.09 16.77
CA GLU A 25 -4.83 -5.64 18.12
C GLU A 25 -6.17 -5.78 18.84
N ASN A 26 -7.06 -4.81 18.68
CA ASN A 26 -8.39 -4.77 19.27
C ASN A 26 -9.50 -5.15 18.27
N ALA A 27 -9.22 -6.06 17.32
CA ALA A 27 -10.15 -6.48 16.28
C ALA A 27 -11.52 -6.96 16.82
N ASP A 28 -11.51 -7.63 17.98
CA ASP A 28 -12.71 -8.20 18.58
C ASP A 28 -13.70 -7.14 19.07
N VAL A 29 -13.20 -5.94 19.44
CA VAL A 29 -14.06 -4.80 19.81
C VAL A 29 -14.92 -4.38 18.62
N PHE A 30 -14.31 -4.23 17.45
CA PHE A 30 -15.00 -3.84 16.22
C PHE A 30 -15.93 -4.93 15.70
N ARG A 31 -15.50 -6.19 15.76
CA ARG A 31 -16.32 -7.33 15.34
C ARG A 31 -17.57 -7.48 16.21
N THR A 32 -17.41 -7.36 17.53
CA THR A 32 -18.52 -7.46 18.48
C THR A 32 -19.48 -6.29 18.31
N ALA A 33 -18.96 -5.08 18.17
CA ALA A 33 -19.79 -3.89 17.95
C ALA A 33 -20.62 -4.01 16.67
N LYS A 34 -20.00 -4.47 15.56
CA LYS A 34 -20.70 -4.74 14.30
C LYS A 34 -21.79 -5.81 14.43
N ALA A 35 -21.51 -6.92 15.14
CA ALA A 35 -22.49 -7.98 15.34
C ALA A 35 -23.67 -7.54 16.22
N ALA A 36 -23.43 -6.66 17.19
CA ALA A 36 -24.44 -6.11 18.09
C ALA A 36 -25.16 -4.87 17.53
N GLY A 37 -24.76 -4.35 16.36
CA GLY A 37 -25.32 -3.10 15.82
C GLY A 37 -24.98 -1.85 16.65
N THR A 38 -23.83 -1.86 17.34
CA THR A 38 -23.39 -0.76 18.23
C THR A 38 -22.14 -0.08 17.69
N THR A 39 -21.86 1.13 18.20
CA THR A 39 -20.66 1.88 17.85
C THR A 39 -19.48 1.46 18.75
N PRO A 40 -18.37 0.95 18.17
CA PRO A 40 -17.19 0.61 18.95
C PRO A 40 -16.59 1.87 19.58
N ARG A 41 -16.16 1.77 20.84
CA ARG A 41 -15.51 2.88 21.55
C ARG A 41 -14.00 2.85 21.34
N GLY A 42 -13.43 4.03 21.12
CA GLY A 42 -11.98 4.23 21.05
C GLY A 42 -11.36 3.98 19.67
N PRO A 43 -10.06 4.22 19.54
CA PRO A 43 -9.34 4.10 18.28
C PRO A 43 -9.11 2.64 17.89
N ALA A 44 -9.00 2.38 16.59
CA ALA A 44 -8.50 1.08 16.11
C ALA A 44 -6.98 1.05 16.24
N VAL A 45 -6.45 -0.02 16.83
CA VAL A 45 -5.00 -0.19 17.04
C VAL A 45 -4.46 -1.09 15.93
N LEU A 46 -3.94 -0.46 14.87
CA LEU A 46 -3.33 -1.12 13.74
C LEU A 46 -1.88 -1.49 14.05
N VAL A 47 -1.58 -2.78 14.00
CA VAL A 47 -0.24 -3.32 14.24
C VAL A 47 0.38 -3.71 12.91
N LEU A 48 1.52 -3.13 12.61
CA LEU A 48 2.34 -3.44 11.44
C LEU A 48 3.51 -4.35 11.83
N ARG A 49 3.84 -5.30 10.97
CA ARG A 49 4.97 -6.21 11.14
C ARG A 49 5.68 -6.42 9.81
N ASN A 50 7.01 -6.35 9.84
CA ASN A 50 7.80 -6.65 8.65
C ASN A 50 7.71 -8.15 8.33
N ARG A 51 7.47 -8.48 7.06
CA ARG A 51 7.53 -9.86 6.58
C ARG A 51 8.92 -10.17 6.01
N PRO A 52 9.39 -11.43 6.05
CA PRO A 52 10.69 -11.79 5.47
C PRO A 52 10.80 -11.53 3.97
N ASP A 53 9.67 -11.55 3.26
CA ASP A 53 9.58 -11.32 1.82
C ASP A 53 9.41 -9.85 1.44
N PHE A 54 9.51 -8.91 2.39
CA PHE A 54 9.42 -7.47 2.14
C PHE A 54 10.79 -6.81 1.96
N ASP A 55 10.80 -5.70 1.25
CA ASP A 55 11.91 -4.77 1.31
C ASP A 55 11.88 -4.05 2.66
N LYS A 56 12.83 -4.39 3.53
CA LYS A 56 12.86 -3.92 4.91
C LYS A 56 12.95 -2.40 4.98
N ARG A 57 13.76 -1.77 4.11
CA ARG A 57 13.95 -0.32 4.12
C ARG A 57 12.67 0.40 3.75
N ASP A 58 11.98 -0.10 2.74
CA ASP A 58 10.71 0.43 2.28
C ASP A 58 9.58 0.21 3.31
N PHE A 59 9.51 -0.98 3.91
CA PHE A 59 8.61 -1.25 5.03
C PHE A 59 8.87 -0.28 6.19
N ASP A 60 10.12 -0.16 6.65
CA ASP A 60 10.49 0.69 7.79
C ASP A 60 10.19 2.16 7.53
N ARG A 61 10.38 2.65 6.29
CA ARG A 61 9.99 4.01 5.91
C ARG A 61 8.47 4.19 6.06
N LYS A 62 7.69 3.31 5.45
CA LYS A 62 6.23 3.41 5.46
C LYS A 62 5.67 3.28 6.88
N ALA A 63 6.16 2.32 7.66
CA ALA A 63 5.77 2.12 9.04
C ALA A 63 6.05 3.36 9.88
N ARG A 64 7.22 4.01 9.71
CA ARG A 64 7.54 5.28 10.40
C ARG A 64 6.61 6.42 10.01
N ASP A 65 6.30 6.57 8.72
CA ASP A 65 5.37 7.59 8.25
C ASP A 65 3.97 7.38 8.83
N LEU A 66 3.47 6.15 8.86
CA LEU A 66 2.18 5.82 9.46
C LEU A 66 2.16 6.00 10.99
N VAL A 67 3.21 5.61 11.70
CA VAL A 67 3.33 5.88 13.15
C VAL A 67 3.31 7.37 13.43
N ARG A 68 4.06 8.16 12.66
CA ARG A 68 4.09 9.62 12.80
C ARG A 68 2.70 10.22 12.57
N LEU A 69 2.02 9.86 11.48
CA LEU A 69 0.67 10.35 11.18
C LEU A 69 -0.35 9.93 12.25
N GLY A 70 -0.22 8.72 12.82
CA GLY A 70 -1.06 8.26 13.93
C GLY A 70 -0.84 9.07 15.21
N ARG A 71 0.41 9.41 15.53
CA ARG A 71 0.75 10.30 16.65
C ARG A 71 0.24 11.74 16.45
N GLU A 72 0.25 12.21 15.21
CA GLU A 72 -0.31 13.51 14.82
C GLU A 72 -1.86 13.52 14.82
N GLY A 73 -2.52 12.38 15.08
CA GLY A 73 -3.99 12.28 15.06
C GLY A 73 -4.60 12.38 13.66
N ARG A 74 -3.82 12.13 12.61
CA ARG A 74 -4.21 12.34 11.21
C ARG A 74 -4.72 11.08 10.50
N LEU A 75 -4.72 9.93 11.19
CA LEU A 75 -5.19 8.67 10.63
C LEU A 75 -6.61 8.39 11.09
N SER A 76 -7.50 8.19 10.13
CA SER A 76 -8.86 7.72 10.38
C SER A 76 -9.25 6.68 9.33
N LYS A 77 -10.25 5.86 9.60
CA LYS A 77 -10.79 4.97 8.57
C LYS A 77 -11.40 5.81 7.44
N ALA A 78 -10.85 5.70 6.25
CA ALA A 78 -11.36 6.43 5.10
C ALA A 78 -12.79 6.02 4.72
N LYS A 79 -13.50 6.96 4.08
CA LYS A 79 -14.78 6.68 3.43
C LYS A 79 -14.59 5.72 2.26
N SER A 80 -15.59 4.90 2.00
CA SER A 80 -15.62 3.93 0.90
C SER A 80 -15.84 4.57 -0.49
N ASP A 81 -15.29 5.74 -0.78
CA ASP A 81 -15.38 6.34 -2.11
C ASP A 81 -14.20 5.89 -3.00
N ARG A 82 -14.49 5.02 -3.96
CA ARG A 82 -13.51 4.49 -4.92
C ARG A 82 -13.34 5.38 -6.16
N THR A 83 -14.19 6.38 -6.36
CA THR A 83 -14.22 7.18 -7.60
C THR A 83 -13.26 8.38 -7.59
N ALA A 84 -12.80 8.81 -6.42
CA ALA A 84 -11.96 9.99 -6.22
C ALA A 84 -10.52 9.89 -6.80
N ASN A 85 -10.05 8.70 -7.17
CA ASN A 85 -8.64 8.46 -7.53
C ASN A 85 -8.30 8.69 -9.01
N ASN A 86 -9.32 9.01 -9.78
CA ASN A 86 -9.28 9.10 -11.22
C ASN A 86 -8.98 10.54 -11.66
N VAL A 87 -7.96 10.72 -12.50
CA VAL A 87 -7.63 12.01 -13.10
C VAL A 87 -7.75 11.93 -14.61
N TYR A 88 -8.37 12.96 -15.18
CA TYR A 88 -8.42 13.12 -16.62
C TYR A 88 -7.03 13.38 -17.17
N HIS A 89 -6.61 12.55 -18.12
CA HIS A 89 -5.38 12.72 -18.88
C HIS A 89 -5.75 13.12 -20.31
N ARG A 90 -5.25 14.26 -20.78
CA ARG A 90 -5.55 14.85 -22.10
C ARG A 90 -5.06 14.02 -23.30
N GLY A 91 -4.41 12.89 -23.05
CA GLY A 91 -3.73 12.11 -24.08
C GLY A 91 -2.39 12.75 -24.46
N GLY A 92 -1.47 11.92 -24.93
CA GLY A 92 -0.15 12.33 -25.42
C GLY A 92 0.29 11.40 -26.55
N ARG A 93 1.50 11.58 -27.08
CA ARG A 93 2.03 10.79 -28.22
C ARG A 93 1.93 9.27 -27.91
N GLY A 94 0.96 8.59 -28.53
CA GLY A 94 0.71 7.15 -28.35
C GLY A 94 -0.24 6.76 -27.19
N THR A 95 -0.87 7.71 -26.49
CA THR A 95 -1.85 7.41 -25.41
C THR A 95 -3.17 8.14 -25.66
N LYS A 96 -4.28 7.39 -25.72
CA LYS A 96 -5.62 7.96 -25.89
C LYS A 96 -5.98 8.85 -24.68
N PRO A 97 -6.68 9.97 -24.89
CA PRO A 97 -7.30 10.71 -23.80
C PRO A 97 -8.22 9.79 -22.98
N GLY A 98 -8.25 9.97 -21.66
CA GLY A 98 -9.05 9.13 -20.79
C GLY A 98 -8.70 9.28 -19.32
N THR A 99 -9.37 8.49 -18.50
CA THR A 99 -9.22 8.52 -17.04
C THR A 99 -8.12 7.55 -16.61
N ARG A 100 -7.15 8.05 -15.82
CA ARG A 100 -6.07 7.23 -15.25
C ARG A 100 -5.94 7.53 -13.76
N THR A 101 -5.48 6.55 -12.99
CA THR A 101 -5.17 6.78 -11.58
C THR A 101 -4.00 7.77 -11.44
N ARG A 102 -4.00 8.59 -10.39
CA ARG A 102 -2.89 9.51 -10.09
C ARG A 102 -1.55 8.80 -9.97
N THR A 103 -1.54 7.60 -9.39
CA THR A 103 -0.36 6.74 -9.30
C THR A 103 0.21 6.42 -10.68
N ASN A 104 -0.63 6.02 -11.65
CA ASN A 104 -0.17 5.75 -13.02
C ASN A 104 0.40 6.99 -13.70
N VAL A 105 -0.23 8.16 -13.51
CA VAL A 105 0.28 9.43 -14.06
C VAL A 105 1.60 9.83 -13.40
N PHE A 106 1.73 9.66 -12.08
CA PHE A 106 2.97 9.91 -11.35
C PHE A 106 4.10 9.03 -11.88
N ARG A 107 3.87 7.72 -12.02
CA ARG A 107 4.84 6.78 -12.59
C ARG A 107 5.33 7.25 -13.96
N ASP A 108 4.42 7.61 -14.86
CA ASP A 108 4.77 8.11 -16.19
C ASP A 108 5.56 9.43 -16.16
N ARG A 109 5.27 10.32 -15.20
CA ARG A 109 6.05 11.55 -15.02
C ARG A 109 7.46 11.24 -14.54
N VAL A 110 7.61 10.27 -13.64
CA VAL A 110 8.94 9.83 -13.18
C VAL A 110 9.71 9.21 -14.33
N ILE A 111 9.13 8.26 -15.07
CA ILE A 111 9.77 7.66 -16.25
C ILE A 111 10.21 8.74 -17.23
N ARG A 112 9.33 9.68 -17.61
CA ARG A 112 9.68 10.78 -18.51
C ARG A 112 10.82 11.66 -18.00
N ARG A 113 10.92 11.87 -16.68
CA ARG A 113 12.02 12.64 -16.07
C ARG A 113 13.33 11.87 -16.16
N LEU A 114 13.30 10.56 -15.93
CA LEU A 114 14.47 9.68 -16.02
C LEU A 114 14.94 9.45 -17.47
N THR A 115 14.10 9.81 -18.45
CA THR A 115 14.39 9.68 -19.89
C THR A 115 14.32 11.03 -20.62
N LYS A 116 14.49 12.17 -19.93
CA LYS A 116 14.16 13.50 -20.47
C LYS A 116 14.97 13.87 -21.72
N ASN A 117 16.16 13.31 -21.89
CA ASN A 117 17.05 13.65 -23.00
C ASN A 117 16.82 12.84 -24.28
N GLU A 118 16.03 11.76 -24.30
CA GLU A 118 15.86 10.96 -25.52
C GLU A 118 14.64 10.03 -25.45
N ARG A 119 13.90 9.88 -26.56
CA ARG A 119 12.85 8.87 -26.70
C ARG A 119 13.50 7.51 -26.86
N LEU A 120 13.67 6.71 -25.80
CA LEU A 120 13.99 5.27 -25.87
C LEU A 120 14.86 4.93 -27.11
N THR A 121 15.92 5.71 -27.34
CA THR A 121 16.89 5.46 -28.40
C THR A 121 17.76 4.37 -27.81
N GLN A 122 17.19 3.17 -27.85
CA GLN A 122 17.86 1.95 -27.53
C GLN A 122 19.19 2.01 -28.29
N GLN A 123 20.29 2.02 -27.52
CA GLN A 123 21.64 1.63 -27.95
C GLN A 123 22.66 2.70 -28.40
N HIS A 124 22.45 4.01 -28.18
CA HIS A 124 23.51 5.01 -28.41
C HIS A 124 23.87 5.80 -27.14
N GLY A 125 25.15 5.84 -26.79
CA GLY A 125 25.70 6.59 -25.65
C GLY A 125 26.10 5.74 -24.42
N THR A 126 26.73 6.39 -23.46
CA THR A 126 27.18 5.85 -22.16
C THR A 126 26.28 6.36 -21.02
N PRO A 127 26.37 5.83 -19.77
CA PRO A 127 25.64 6.38 -18.63
C PRO A 127 25.86 7.90 -18.42
N GLU A 128 27.01 8.44 -18.80
CA GLU A 128 27.34 9.87 -18.65
C GLU A 128 26.63 10.74 -19.70
N THR A 129 26.33 10.18 -20.86
CA THR A 129 25.80 10.90 -22.03
C THR A 129 24.32 10.58 -22.31
N ASN A 130 23.82 9.45 -21.80
CA ASN A 130 22.45 9.00 -22.00
C ASN A 130 21.73 8.74 -20.65
N GLN A 131 20.76 9.59 -20.33
CA GLN A 131 19.97 9.47 -19.09
C GLN A 131 19.17 8.17 -18.99
N TYR A 132 18.68 7.63 -20.12
CA TYR A 132 18.00 6.34 -20.08
C TYR A 132 18.98 5.23 -19.68
N VAL A 133 20.17 5.19 -20.29
CA VAL A 133 21.21 4.19 -19.94
C VAL A 133 21.60 4.32 -18.47
N ALA A 134 21.80 5.55 -17.97
CA ALA A 134 22.11 5.83 -16.56
C ALA A 134 21.04 5.33 -15.59
N ASN A 135 19.76 5.35 -16.02
CA ASN A 135 18.61 5.01 -15.18
C ASN A 135 17.93 3.70 -15.59
N LYS A 136 18.54 2.90 -16.48
CA LYS A 136 17.86 1.78 -17.16
C LYS A 136 17.20 0.83 -16.16
N GLY A 137 17.94 0.39 -15.15
CA GLY A 137 17.41 -0.52 -14.13
C GLY A 137 16.24 0.07 -13.32
N LEU A 138 16.26 1.37 -13.05
CA LEU A 138 15.16 2.05 -12.36
C LEU A 138 13.92 2.16 -13.25
N VAL A 139 14.13 2.51 -14.53
CA VAL A 139 13.05 2.63 -15.53
C VAL A 139 12.41 1.27 -15.79
N ASP A 140 13.21 0.22 -15.95
CA ASP A 140 12.72 -1.15 -16.15
C ASP A 140 11.86 -1.59 -14.96
N ARG A 141 12.33 -1.40 -13.71
CA ARG A 141 11.52 -1.70 -12.51
C ARG A 141 10.22 -0.90 -12.43
N LEU A 142 10.18 0.33 -12.92
CA LEU A 142 8.95 1.13 -12.99
C LEU A 142 7.98 0.55 -14.03
N TYR A 143 8.47 0.05 -15.16
CA TYR A 143 7.63 -0.66 -16.14
C TYR A 143 7.12 -1.99 -15.60
N ASP A 144 7.99 -2.79 -14.98
CA ASP A 144 7.64 -4.09 -14.39
C ASP A 144 6.59 -3.93 -13.27
N GLY A 145 6.65 -2.80 -12.54
CA GLY A 145 5.60 -2.39 -11.59
C GLY A 145 4.19 -2.28 -12.18
N ARG A 146 4.00 -2.25 -13.51
CA ARG A 146 2.64 -2.31 -14.10
C ARG A 146 2.06 -3.71 -14.12
N GLY A 147 2.92 -4.73 -14.09
CA GLY A 147 2.57 -6.13 -14.23
C GLY A 147 2.12 -6.80 -12.94
N PRO A 148 1.87 -8.12 -13.01
CA PRO A 148 1.73 -8.93 -11.81
C PRO A 148 3.04 -8.93 -11.03
N ILE A 149 2.95 -8.68 -9.73
CA ILE A 149 4.10 -8.69 -8.81
C ILE A 149 3.88 -9.81 -7.82
N THR A 150 4.87 -10.70 -7.70
CA THR A 150 4.83 -11.93 -6.92
C THR A 150 5.92 -12.01 -5.86
N ALA A 151 6.95 -11.15 -5.95
CA ALA A 151 8.04 -11.10 -4.98
C ALA A 151 8.70 -9.70 -4.93
N ARG A 152 9.40 -9.44 -3.83
CA ARG A 152 10.27 -8.26 -3.66
C ARG A 152 11.27 -8.13 -4.80
N GLY A 153 11.51 -6.90 -5.23
CA GLY A 153 12.50 -6.53 -6.23
C GLY A 153 11.98 -6.56 -7.67
N GLN A 154 10.84 -7.20 -7.92
CA GLN A 154 10.25 -7.33 -9.26
C GLN A 154 9.73 -6.02 -9.85
N GLY A 155 9.50 -4.99 -9.04
CA GLY A 155 9.02 -3.72 -9.57
C GLY A 155 9.05 -2.58 -8.57
N LEU A 156 8.72 -1.39 -9.06
CA LEU A 156 8.53 -0.18 -8.27
C LEU A 156 7.17 0.43 -8.55
N ASP A 157 6.44 0.71 -7.48
CA ASP A 157 5.14 1.35 -7.51
C ASP A 157 5.14 2.69 -6.80
N PRO A 158 4.33 3.65 -7.26
CA PRO A 158 3.94 4.81 -6.46
C PRO A 158 3.13 4.34 -5.24
N ASP A 159 3.65 4.64 -4.08
CA ASP A 159 3.09 4.41 -2.76
C ASP A 159 2.53 5.70 -2.18
N HIS A 160 1.38 5.59 -1.52
CA HIS A 160 0.82 6.68 -0.73
C HIS A 160 1.47 6.71 0.66
N VAL A 161 2.18 7.79 0.97
CA VAL A 161 2.84 7.98 2.28
C VAL A 161 1.81 7.93 3.41
N HIS A 162 0.72 8.66 3.22
CA HIS A 162 -0.52 8.54 3.97
C HIS A 162 -1.48 7.66 3.17
N GLU A 163 -1.71 6.44 3.64
CA GLU A 163 -2.56 5.45 2.96
C GLU A 163 -3.97 5.95 2.70
N LEU A 164 -4.51 5.63 1.52
CA LEU A 164 -5.87 6.03 1.14
C LEU A 164 -6.92 5.42 2.06
N GLN A 165 -6.71 4.19 2.54
CA GLN A 165 -7.59 3.49 3.48
C GLN A 165 -7.56 4.11 4.88
N LEU A 166 -6.56 4.95 5.15
CA LEU A 166 -6.33 5.67 6.40
C LEU A 166 -6.62 7.18 6.28
N ASP A 167 -7.44 7.56 5.28
CA ASP A 167 -7.88 8.93 5.00
C ASP A 167 -6.79 9.83 4.40
N GLY A 168 -5.83 9.21 3.73
CA GLY A 168 -4.80 9.92 2.96
C GLY A 168 -5.36 10.55 1.70
N LYS A 169 -4.87 11.74 1.37
CA LYS A 169 -5.25 12.43 0.14
C LYS A 169 -4.62 11.76 -1.07
N ASP A 170 -5.40 11.53 -2.13
CA ASP A 170 -4.86 11.10 -3.41
C ASP A 170 -4.28 12.32 -4.16
N GLU A 171 -3.04 12.68 -3.84
CA GLU A 171 -2.33 13.83 -4.41
C GLU A 171 -0.86 13.50 -4.68
N TYR A 172 -0.24 14.19 -5.64
CA TYR A 172 1.15 13.91 -6.03
C TYR A 172 2.15 14.12 -4.88
N ALA A 173 1.86 15.04 -3.95
CA ALA A 173 2.70 15.28 -2.77
C ALA A 173 2.67 14.10 -1.78
N ASN A 174 1.63 13.27 -1.82
CA ASN A 174 1.47 12.08 -1.00
C ASN A 174 2.08 10.83 -1.67
N LEU A 175 2.70 10.95 -2.85
CA LEU A 175 3.26 9.81 -3.59
C LEU A 175 4.78 9.73 -3.49
N ARG A 176 5.30 8.52 -3.24
CA ARG A 176 6.73 8.19 -3.31
C ARG A 176 6.93 6.82 -3.96
N LEU A 177 8.11 6.56 -4.51
CA LEU A 177 8.39 5.22 -5.04
C LEU A 177 8.69 4.23 -3.92
N MET A 178 8.22 3.00 -4.11
CA MET A 178 8.41 1.88 -3.19
C MET A 178 8.44 0.56 -3.95
N ASP A 179 9.10 -0.46 -3.41
CA ASP A 179 9.01 -1.83 -3.89
C ASP A 179 7.55 -2.26 -4.06
N ALA A 180 7.22 -2.71 -5.27
CA ALA A 180 5.83 -2.95 -5.66
C ALA A 180 5.19 -4.11 -4.87
N TRP A 181 5.97 -5.14 -4.52
CA TRP A 181 5.47 -6.26 -3.72
C TRP A 181 5.12 -5.80 -2.31
N THR A 182 6.08 -5.13 -1.68
CA THR A 182 5.95 -4.61 -0.32
C THR A 182 4.77 -3.64 -0.21
N ASN A 183 4.66 -2.68 -1.14
CA ASN A 183 3.56 -1.71 -1.21
C ASN A 183 2.19 -2.42 -1.29
N ARG A 184 1.99 -3.27 -2.31
CA ARG A 184 0.70 -3.94 -2.55
C ARG A 184 0.28 -4.84 -1.40
N GLN A 185 1.21 -5.61 -0.85
CA GLN A 185 0.90 -6.54 0.23
C GLN A 185 0.53 -5.81 1.52
N ILE A 186 1.25 -4.75 1.89
CA ILE A 186 0.91 -3.94 3.06
C ILE A 186 -0.47 -3.29 2.87
N GLY A 187 -0.71 -2.63 1.73
CA GLY A 187 -1.99 -1.98 1.46
C GLY A 187 -3.17 -2.97 1.48
N SER A 188 -2.98 -4.17 0.94
CA SER A 188 -3.97 -5.25 1.01
C SER A 188 -4.23 -5.71 2.44
N ASP A 189 -3.18 -5.98 3.22
CA ASP A 189 -3.32 -6.44 4.60
C ASP A 189 -3.98 -5.37 5.49
N ILE A 190 -3.65 -4.08 5.30
CA ILE A 190 -4.30 -2.95 5.99
C ILE A 190 -5.80 -2.91 5.63
N SER A 191 -6.14 -3.02 4.34
CA SER A 191 -7.54 -3.03 3.92
C SER A 191 -8.33 -4.17 4.56
N VAL A 192 -7.74 -5.36 4.67
CA VAL A 192 -8.36 -6.52 5.32
C VAL A 192 -8.51 -6.30 6.83
N ALA A 193 -7.47 -5.78 7.50
CA ALA A 193 -7.49 -5.49 8.92
C ALA A 193 -8.61 -4.50 9.29
N LEU A 194 -8.82 -3.48 8.45
CA LEU A 194 -9.80 -2.41 8.68
C LEU A 194 -11.21 -2.70 8.14
N ARG A 195 -11.52 -3.92 7.70
CA ARG A 195 -12.80 -4.23 7.03
C ARG A 195 -14.03 -4.03 7.91
N ASP A 196 -13.88 -4.23 9.22
CA ASP A 196 -14.95 -4.17 10.21
C ASP A 196 -14.91 -2.86 11.03
N VAL A 197 -13.97 -1.97 10.71
CA VAL A 197 -13.82 -0.67 11.36
C VAL A 197 -14.75 0.35 10.69
N PRO A 198 -15.62 1.05 11.44
CA PRO A 198 -16.47 2.10 10.89
C PRO A 198 -15.68 3.26 10.29
N GLU A 199 -16.22 3.90 9.25
CA GLU A 199 -15.65 5.10 8.65
C GLU A 199 -15.45 6.22 9.70
N GLY A 200 -14.39 7.01 9.55
CA GLY A 200 -14.02 8.08 10.49
C GLY A 200 -13.41 7.61 11.81
N THR A 201 -13.35 6.31 12.10
CA THR A 201 -12.73 5.81 13.33
C THR A 201 -11.24 6.20 13.37
N PRO A 202 -10.76 6.87 14.44
CA PRO A 202 -9.34 7.18 14.57
C PRO A 202 -8.46 5.92 14.63
N ILE A 203 -7.29 5.98 14.01
CA ILE A 203 -6.36 4.84 13.94
C ILE A 203 -5.05 5.18 14.64
N ILE A 204 -4.62 4.30 15.55
CA ILE A 204 -3.29 4.32 16.15
C ILE A 204 -2.46 3.21 15.51
N VAL A 205 -1.20 3.51 15.19
CA VAL A 205 -0.29 2.54 14.57
C VAL A 205 0.80 2.12 15.54
N LYS A 206 0.97 0.80 15.69
CA LYS A 206 2.09 0.17 16.39
C LYS A 206 2.93 -0.64 15.39
N VAL A 207 4.21 -0.78 15.65
CA VAL A 207 5.13 -1.57 14.81
C VAL A 207 5.76 -2.64 15.68
N LEU A 208 5.68 -3.89 15.23
CA LEU A 208 6.40 -5.00 15.84
C LEU A 208 7.77 -5.18 15.16
N PRO A 209 8.79 -5.58 15.93
CA PRO A 209 10.11 -5.92 15.38
C PRO A 209 10.07 -7.11 14.42
#